data_AF-A0A0S8AP02-F1
#
_entry.id   AF-A0A0S8AP02-F1
#
_cell.length_a   1.000
_cell.length_b   1.000
_cell.length_c   1.000
_cell.angle_alpha   90.00
_cell.angle_beta   90.00
_cell.angle_gamma   90.00
#
_symmetry.space_group_name_H-M   'P 1'
#
loop_
_entity.id
_entity.type
_entity.pdbx_description
1 polymer ?
#
loop_
_entity_poly.entity_id
_entity_poly.type
_entity_poly.pdbx_seq_one_letter_code
_entity_poly.pdbx_strand_id
1 'polypeptide(L)' 'MLHLDLTPDEVAILEDLLTNDLSDLRMEIAHTDRLDYRERLKLRKAVLTKVLEALGPSATAGAE' A
#
# COMPACT_ATOMS: atom_id res chain seq x y z
N MET A 1 0.11 1.66 -18.99
CA MET A 1 -0.50 1.88 -17.66
C MET A 1 -1.61 0.88 -17.50
N LEU A 2 -1.68 0.19 -16.36
CA LEU A 2 -2.76 -0.74 -16.04
C LEU A 2 -3.89 0.09 -15.43
N HIS A 3 -5.06 0.15 -16.08
CA HIS A 3 -6.25 0.78 -15.53
C HIS A 3 -7.01 -0.29 -14.73
N LEU A 4 -7.23 -0.05 -13.45
CA LEU A 4 -8.08 -0.89 -12.61
C LEU A 4 -9.41 -0.17 -12.42
N ASP A 5 -10.46 -0.67 -13.06
CA ASP A 5 -11.84 -0.29 -12.77
C ASP A 5 -12.26 -0.94 -11.44
N LEU A 6 -12.00 -0.23 -10.34
CA LEU A 6 -12.40 -0.62 -8.99
C LEU A 6 -13.61 0.23 -8.57
N THR A 7 -14.60 -0.40 -7.95
CA THR A 7 -15.69 0.30 -7.29
C THR A 7 -15.20 1.01 -6.02
N PRO A 8 -15.92 2.05 -5.54
CA PRO A 8 -15.55 2.73 -4.30
C PRO A 8 -15.41 1.79 -3.10
N ASP A 9 -16.25 0.74 -3.04
CA ASP A 9 -16.20 -0.27 -1.99
C ASP A 9 -14.95 -1.15 -2.11
N GLU A 10 -14.57 -1.55 -3.34
CA GLU A 10 -13.33 -2.30 -3.57
C GLU A 10 -12.09 -1.47 -3.26
N VAL A 11 -12.09 -0.17 -3.60
CA VAL A 11 -11.00 0.75 -3.24
C VAL A 11 -10.88 0.87 -1.72
N ALA A 12 -12.00 1.04 -1.01
CA ALA A 12 -12.00 1.16 0.45
C ALA A 12 -11.50 -0.13 1.13
N ILE A 13 -11.93 -1.30 0.67
CA ILE A 13 -11.45 -2.59 1.19
C ILE A 13 -9.96 -2.78 0.89
N LEU A 14 -9.51 -2.43 -0.32
CA LEU A 14 -8.10 -2.56 -0.67
C LEU A 14 -7.24 -1.59 0.13
N GLU A 15 -7.69 -0.35 0.33
CA GLU A 15 -7.02 0.64 1.17
C GLU A 15 -6.87 0.16 2.62
N ASP A 16 -7.95 -0.41 3.18
CA ASP A 16 -7.94 -0.93 4.55
C ASP A 16 -6.99 -2.14 4.70
N LEU A 17 -7.02 -3.07 3.74
CA LEU A 17 -6.11 -4.21 3.70
C LEU A 17 -4.65 -3.77 3.59
N LEU A 18 -4.32 -2.84 2.68
CA LEU A 18 -2.95 -2.33 2.54
C LEU A 18 -2.49 -1.58 3.79
N THR A 19 -3.39 -0.82 4.43
CA THR A 19 -3.07 -0.06 5.65
C THR A 19 -2.82 -0.99 6.84
N ASN A 20 -3.58 -2.07 6.96
CA ASN A 20 -3.37 -3.08 7.99
C ASN A 20 -2.03 -3.81 7.78
N ASP A 21 -1.76 -4.26 6.55
CA ASP A 21 -0.48 -4.91 6.18
C ASP A 21 0.72 -3.98 6.45
N LEU A 22 0.59 -2.68 6.16
CA LEU A 22 1.63 -1.69 6.47
C LEU A 22 1.87 -1.52 7.97
N SER A 23 0.84 -1.64 8.79
CA SER A 23 0.93 -1.55 10.24
C SER A 23 1.66 -2.76 10.82
N ASP A 24 1.32 -3.96 10.34
CA ASP A 24 2.00 -5.20 10.71
C ASP A 24 3.47 -5.20 10.27
N LEU A 25 3.75 -4.76 9.04
CA LEU A 25 5.12 -4.60 8.54
C LEU A 25 5.95 -3.64 9.41
N ARG A 26 5.35 -2.56 9.94
CA ARG A 26 6.06 -1.64 10.84
C ARG A 26 6.41 -2.31 12.16
N MET A 27 5.50 -3.11 12.73
CA MET A 27 5.79 -3.90 13.93
C MET A 27 6.88 -4.93 13.64
N GLU A 28 6.77 -5.70 12.56
CA GLU A 28 7.79 -6.67 12.17
C GLU A 28 9.18 -6.03 11.96
N ILE A 29 9.25 -4.86 11.32
CA ILE A 29 10.50 -4.11 11.13
C ILE A 29 11.12 -3.75 12.48
N ALA A 30 10.32 -3.32 13.44
CA ALA A 30 10.79 -2.92 14.78
C ALA A 30 11.30 -4.12 15.59
N HIS A 31 10.61 -5.26 15.48
CA HIS A 31 10.95 -6.49 16.19
C HIS A 31 12.02 -7.35 15.49
N THR A 32 12.34 -7.08 14.22
CA THR A 32 13.36 -7.85 13.49
C THR A 32 14.76 -7.23 13.63
N ASP A 33 15.67 -8.02 14.18
CA ASP A 33 17.11 -7.69 14.29
C ASP A 33 17.94 -8.10 13.06
N ARG A 34 17.39 -8.95 12.18
CA ARG A 34 18.07 -9.36 10.96
C ARG A 34 17.99 -8.25 9.90
N LEU A 35 19.13 -7.62 9.64
CA LEU A 35 19.27 -6.50 8.70
C LEU A 35 18.68 -6.82 7.31
N ASP A 36 19.00 -7.99 6.74
CA ASP A 36 18.50 -8.38 5.41
C ASP A 36 16.98 -8.58 5.36
N TYR A 37 16.39 -9.05 6.47
CA TYR A 37 14.95 -9.21 6.58
C TYR A 37 14.28 -7.84 6.71
N ARG A 38 14.86 -6.96 7.52
CA ARG A 38 14.39 -5.57 7.69
C ARG A 38 14.40 -4.80 6.36
N GLU A 39 15.43 -4.95 5.54
CA GLU A 39 15.48 -4.31 4.22
C GLU A 39 14.39 -4.83 3.27
N ARG A 40 14.09 -6.14 3.30
CA ARG A 40 12.95 -6.70 2.54
C ARG A 40 11.60 -6.14 3.00
N LEU A 41 11.40 -6.00 4.31
CA LEU A 41 10.18 -5.41 4.86
C LEU A 41 10.03 -3.94 4.46
N LYS A 42 11.11 -3.16 4.49
CA LYS A 42 11.12 -1.77 4.01
C LYS A 42 10.78 -1.67 2.52
N LEU A 43 11.32 -2.56 1.70
CA LEU A 43 11.01 -2.61 0.27
C LEU A 43 9.52 -2.91 0.06
N ARG A 44 8.97 -3.90 0.77
CA ARG A 44 7.56 -4.28 0.71
C ARG A 44 6.65 -3.12 1.15
N LYS A 45 7.01 -2.44 2.24
CA LYS A 45 6.34 -1.21 2.70
C LYS A 45 6.32 -0.14 1.61
N ALA A 46 7.46 0.13 0.97
CA ALA A 46 7.56 1.15 -0.08
C ALA A 46 6.69 0.82 -1.31
N VAL A 47 6.60 -0.46 -1.69
CA VAL A 47 5.72 -0.90 -2.78
C VAL A 47 4.25 -0.71 -2.41
N LEU A 48 3.84 -1.13 -1.20
CA LEU A 48 2.45 -0.98 -0.73
C LEU A 48 2.04 0.49 -0.63
N THR A 49 2.92 1.37 -0.14
CA THR A 49 2.66 2.82 -0.12
C THR A 49 2.46 3.37 -1.53
N LYS A 50 3.28 2.97 -2.51
CA LYS A 50 3.09 3.38 -3.91
C LYS A 50 1.78 2.89 -4.51
N VAL A 51 1.35 1.68 -4.15
CA VAL A 51 0.07 1.12 -4.61
C VAL A 51 -1.09 1.90 -3.99
N LEU A 52 -1.04 2.21 -2.69
CA LEU A 52 -2.03 3.08 -2.03
C LEU A 52 -2.08 4.47 -2.66
N GLU A 53 -0.93 5.09 -2.93
CA GLU A 53 -0.88 6.39 -3.61
C GLU A 53 -1.47 6.34 -5.02
N ALA A 54 -1.30 5.23 -5.73
CA ALA A 54 -1.89 5.00 -7.04
C ALA A 54 -3.41 4.71 -6.97
N LEU A 55 -3.90 4.17 -5.86
CA LEU A 55 -5.33 3.97 -5.59
C LEU A 55 -6.04 5.24 -5.08
N GLY A 56 -5.31 6.14 -4.42
CA GLY A 56 -5.82 7.42 -3.93
C GLY A 56 -6.33 8.33 -5.06
N PRO A 57 -6.95 9.48 -4.74
CA PRO A 57 -7.84 10.27 -5.63
C PRO A 57 -7.16 10.95 -6.83
N SER A 58 -6.03 10.46 -7.33
CA SER A 58 -5.46 10.88 -8.61
C SER A 58 -6.25 10.41 -9.84
N ALA A 59 -7.27 9.54 -9.66
CA ALA A 59 -8.10 9.03 -10.76
C ALA A 59 -9.47 9.72 -10.92
N THR A 60 -9.82 10.72 -10.11
CA THR A 60 -11.11 11.45 -10.23
C THR A 60 -10.99 12.95 -10.43
N ALA A 61 -9.83 13.46 -10.84
CA ALA A 61 -9.64 14.84 -11.28
C ALA A 61 -9.38 14.90 -12.79
N GLY A 62 -10.41 14.70 -13.62
CA GLY A 62 -10.31 14.97 -15.05
C GLY A 62 -11.37 14.31 -15.92
N ALA A 63 -12.56 14.89 -15.97
CA ALA A 63 -13.36 15.07 -17.20
C ALA A 63 -14.62 15.88 -16.84
N GLU A 64 -14.45 17.20 -16.78
CA GLU A 64 -15.52 18.18 -17.02
C GLU A 64 -15.96 18.16 -18.49
#